data_AF-A0A6J7KMS2-F1
#
_entry.id   AF-A0A6J7KMS2-F1
#
_cell.length_a   1.000
_cell.length_b   1.000
_cell.length_c   1.000
_cell.angle_alpha   90.00
_cell.angle_beta   90.00
_cell.angle_gamma   90.00
#
_symmetry.space_group_name_H-M   'P 1'
#
loop_
_entity.id
_entity.type
_entity.pdbx_description
1 polymer ?
#
loop_
_entity_poly.entity_id
_entity_poly.type
_entity_poly.pdbx_seq_one_letter_code
_entity_poly.pdbx_strand_id
1 'polypeptide(L)'
;MRPIAINQRALRGAREELDSAREDLRAALGDVDHPADDFPWRDLLVEGVRSLVEDAEQVARRCRTIACAIDDSVLDFDELDLMVGEAAQVAARLEQVKP
;
A
#
# COMPACT_ATOMS: atom_id res chain seq x y z
N MET A 1 -11.66 -20.78 -12.21
CA MET A 1 -11.09 -19.89 -11.18
C MET A 1 -12.22 -19.51 -10.24
N ARG A 2 -12.13 -19.82 -8.94
CA ARG A 2 -13.05 -19.23 -7.96
C ARG A 2 -12.61 -17.77 -7.75
N PRO A 3 -13.52 -16.78 -7.71
CA PRO A 3 -13.16 -15.43 -7.31
C PRO A 3 -12.52 -15.53 -5.93
N ILE A 4 -11.29 -15.06 -5.79
CA ILE A 4 -10.73 -14.84 -4.47
C ILE A 4 -11.58 -13.70 -3.92
N ALA A 5 -12.48 -14.00 -2.99
CA ALA A 5 -13.20 -12.97 -2.25
C ALA A 5 -12.18 -12.29 -1.33
N ILE A 6 -11.38 -11.39 -1.90
CA ILE A 6 -10.45 -10.59 -1.12
C ILE A 6 -11.31 -9.61 -0.33
N ASN A 7 -11.26 -9.74 0.99
CA ASN A 7 -12.01 -8.89 1.89
C ASN A 7 -11.46 -7.46 1.79
N GLN A 8 -12.28 -6.51 1.32
CA GLN A 8 -11.92 -5.08 1.25
C GLN A 8 -11.39 -4.53 2.58
N ARG A 9 -11.91 -5.02 3.71
CA ARG A 9 -11.42 -4.63 5.04
C ARG A 9 -9.97 -5.06 5.25
N ALA A 10 -9.58 -6.24 4.74
CA ALA A 10 -8.21 -6.70 4.80
C ALA A 10 -7.30 -5.88 3.88
N LEU A 11 -7.78 -5.47 2.71
CA LEU A 11 -7.04 -4.56 1.82
C LEU A 11 -6.82 -3.19 2.45
N ARG A 12 -7.85 -2.58 3.05
CA ARG A 12 -7.73 -1.30 3.76
C ARG A 12 -6.75 -1.40 4.94
N GLY A 13 -6.81 -2.48 5.72
CA GLY A 13 -5.85 -2.73 6.80
C GLY A 13 -4.42 -2.89 6.31
N ALA A 14 -4.19 -3.66 5.24
CA ALA A 14 -2.87 -3.81 4.64
C ALA A 14 -2.30 -2.48 4.10
N ARG A 15 -3.16 -1.62 3.54
CA ARG A 15 -2.76 -0.27 3.13
C ARG A 15 -2.31 0.57 4.32
N GLU A 16 -3.09 0.58 5.41
CA GLU A 16 -2.76 1.32 6.63
C GLU A 16 -1.43 0.85 7.24
N GLU A 17 -1.18 -0.46 7.27
CA GLU A 17 0.10 -1.03 7.72
C GLU A 17 1.28 -0.59 6.84
N LEU A 18 1.11 -0.60 5.51
CA LEU A 18 2.14 -0.16 4.56
C LEU A 18 2.44 1.34 4.67
N ASP A 19 1.40 2.16 4.89
CA ASP A 19 1.57 3.60 5.11
C ASP A 19 2.27 3.89 6.43
N SER A 20 1.92 3.18 7.51
CA SER A 20 2.61 3.28 8.81
C SER A 20 4.09 2.90 8.67
N ALA A 21 4.38 1.74 8.08
CA ALA A 21 5.74 1.27 7.88
C ALA A 21 6.59 2.26 7.05
N ARG A 22 5.98 2.94 6.07
CA ARG A 22 6.63 4.00 5.29
C ARG A 22 7.01 5.20 6.16
N GLU A 23 6.09 5.66 7.02
CA GLU A 23 6.37 6.79 7.91
C GLU A 23 7.43 6.44 8.96
N ASP A 24 7.37 5.24 9.53
CA ASP A 24 8.40 4.75 10.47
C ASP A 24 9.78 4.71 9.81
N LEU A 25 9.86 4.23 8.56
CA LEU A 25 11.09 4.26 7.77
C LEU A 25 11.60 5.68 7.54
N ARG A 26 10.72 6.62 7.20
CA ARG A 26 11.11 8.04 7.01
C ARG A 26 11.59 8.69 8.29
N ALA A 27 10.94 8.42 9.42
CA ALA A 27 11.37 8.92 10.71
C ALA A 27 12.75 8.38 11.07
N ALA A 28 12.95 7.06 10.94
CA ALA A 28 14.24 6.42 11.19
C ALA A 28 15.35 6.97 10.28
N LEU A 29 15.05 7.32 9.03
CA LEU A 29 15.98 7.99 8.11
C LEU A 29 16.34 9.42 8.55
N GLY A 30 15.38 10.15 9.13
CA GLY A 30 15.60 11.51 9.65
C GLY A 30 16.49 11.55 10.90
N ASP A 31 16.51 10.46 11.67
CA ASP A 31 17.29 10.32 12.91
C ASP A 31 18.73 9.83 12.68
N VAL A 32 19.14 9.59 11.43
CA VAL A 32 20.51 9.14 11.11
C VAL A 32 21.47 10.34 11.12
N ASP A 33 22.21 10.50 12.21
CA ASP A 33 23.27 11.51 12.34
C ASP A 33 24.45 11.24 11.38
N HIS A 34 25.05 12.34 10.87
CA HIS A 34 26.27 12.25 10.09
C HIS A 34 27.47 11.90 11.00
N PRO A 35 28.33 10.95 10.62
CA PRO A 35 29.47 10.58 11.45
C PRO A 35 30.46 11.75 11.58
N ALA A 36 30.97 11.96 12.81
CA ALA A 36 31.88 13.04 13.15
C ALA A 36 33.19 13.01 12.32
N ASP A 37 33.71 14.20 12.01
CA ASP A 37 34.67 14.44 10.91
C ASP A 37 36.08 13.82 11.05
N ASP A 38 36.47 13.31 12.22
CA ASP A 38 37.90 13.09 12.54
C ASP A 38 38.42 11.64 12.36
N PHE A 39 37.69 10.75 11.67
CA PHE A 39 38.06 9.33 11.62
C PHE A 39 38.39 8.78 10.21
N PRO A 40 39.46 7.98 10.04
CA PRO A 40 39.85 7.39 8.74
C PRO A 40 38.83 6.40 8.16
N TRP A 41 38.03 5.76 9.01
CA TRP A 41 36.96 4.83 8.60
C TRP A 41 35.67 5.55 8.20
N ARG A 42 35.61 6.88 8.35
CA ARG A 42 34.42 7.70 8.10
C ARG A 42 33.90 7.51 6.69
N ASP A 43 34.76 7.56 5.67
CA ASP A 43 34.29 7.52 4.29
C ASP A 43 33.59 6.20 3.95
N LEU A 44 34.10 5.07 4.48
CA LEU A 44 33.45 3.76 4.37
C LEU A 44 32.11 3.72 5.11
N LEU A 45 32.04 4.37 6.28
CA LEU A 45 30.83 4.41 7.11
C LEU A 45 29.76 5.34 6.51
N VAL A 46 30.18 6.48 5.95
CA VAL A 46 29.33 7.41 5.18
C VAL A 46 28.80 6.72 3.92
N GLU A 47 29.65 6.00 3.18
CA GLU A 47 29.22 5.27 1.99
C GLU A 47 28.22 4.15 2.35
N GLY A 48 28.49 3.40 3.43
CA GLY A 48 27.57 2.38 3.93
C GLY A 48 26.23 2.95 4.41
N VAL A 49 26.25 4.03 5.20
CA VAL A 49 25.05 4.73 5.65
C VAL A 49 24.27 5.29 4.47
N ARG A 50 24.97 5.90 3.50
CA ARG A 50 24.33 6.42 2.29
C ARG A 50 23.66 5.31 1.48
N SER A 51 24.32 4.18 1.27
CA SER A 51 23.73 3.03 0.58
C SER A 51 22.50 2.51 1.32
N LEU A 52 22.55 2.44 2.65
CA LEU A 52 21.42 2.02 3.48
C LEU A 52 20.24 2.99 3.36
N VAL A 53 20.52 4.29 3.34
CA VAL A 53 19.51 5.35 3.15
C VAL A 53 18.87 5.23 1.76
N GLU A 54 19.67 5.04 0.71
CA GLU A 54 19.18 4.87 -0.66
C GLU A 54 18.28 3.63 -0.80
N ASP A 55 18.65 2.51 -0.17
CA ASP A 55 17.86 1.27 -0.13
C ASP A 55 16.54 1.47 0.64
N ALA A 56 16.60 2.10 1.81
CA ALA A 56 15.44 2.39 2.65
C ALA A 56 14.45 3.33 1.92
N GLU A 57 14.93 4.34 1.22
CA GLU A 57 14.08 5.18 0.37
C GLU A 57 13.42 4.37 -0.76
N GLN A 58 14.13 3.41 -1.37
CA GLN A 58 13.56 2.54 -2.39
C GLN A 58 12.43 1.68 -1.83
N VAL A 59 12.61 1.13 -0.63
CA VAL A 59 11.57 0.38 0.08
C VAL A 59 10.36 1.27 0.36
N ALA A 60 10.58 2.48 0.91
CA ALA A 60 9.50 3.44 1.17
C ALA A 60 8.71 3.81 -0.09
N ARG A 61 9.40 3.99 -1.23
CA ARG A 61 8.76 4.22 -2.55
C ARG A 61 7.90 3.01 -2.97
N ARG A 62 8.41 1.78 -2.82
CA ARG A 62 7.66 0.55 -3.16
C ARG A 62 6.42 0.39 -2.28
N CYS A 63 6.53 0.61 -0.98
CA CYS A 63 5.38 0.58 -0.07
C CYS A 63 4.28 1.55 -0.54
N ARG A 64 4.65 2.77 -0.95
CA ARG A 64 3.69 3.74 -1.51
C ARG A 64 3.04 3.24 -2.81
N THR A 65 3.80 2.68 -3.74
CA THR A 65 3.25 2.14 -4.99
C THR A 65 2.24 1.02 -4.72
N ILE A 66 2.55 0.12 -3.79
CA ILE A 66 1.66 -0.99 -3.42
C ILE A 66 0.39 -0.43 -2.73
N ALA A 67 0.53 0.52 -1.81
CA ALA A 67 -0.60 1.16 -1.15
C ALA A 67 -1.56 1.83 -2.16
N CYS A 68 -1.02 2.53 -3.17
CA CYS A 68 -1.84 3.09 -4.25
C CYS A 68 -2.58 2.02 -5.06
N ALA A 69 -1.91 0.92 -5.43
CA ALA A 69 -2.54 -0.17 -6.17
C ALA A 69 -3.65 -0.87 -5.36
N ILE A 70 -3.48 -0.95 -4.04
CA ILE A 70 -4.52 -1.45 -3.13
C ILE A 70 -5.73 -0.50 -3.13
N ASP A 71 -5.51 0.81 -3.13
CA ASP A 71 -6.58 1.80 -3.20
C ASP A 71 -7.39 1.71 -4.47
N ASP A 72 -6.72 1.60 -5.62
CA ASP A 72 -7.39 1.41 -6.91
C ASP A 72 -8.23 0.12 -6.89
N SER A 73 -7.68 -0.97 -6.35
CA SER A 73 -8.40 -2.23 -6.22
C SER A 73 -9.64 -2.12 -5.31
N VAL A 74 -9.56 -1.33 -4.23
CA VAL A 74 -10.72 -1.10 -3.33
C VAL A 74 -11.84 -0.37 -4.06
N LEU A 75 -11.49 0.66 -4.86
CA LEU A 75 -12.47 1.41 -5.66
C LEU A 75 -13.14 0.50 -6.70
N ASP A 76 -12.37 -0.33 -7.39
CA ASP A 76 -12.90 -1.28 -8.37
C ASP A 76 -13.90 -2.27 -7.74
N PHE A 77 -13.61 -2.74 -6.51
CA PHE A 77 -14.55 -3.62 -5.79
C PHE A 77 -15.83 -2.88 -5.36
N ASP A 78 -15.74 -1.61 -4.94
CA ASP A 78 -16.91 -0.80 -4.61
C ASP A 78 -17.83 -0.60 -5.83
N GLU A 79 -17.26 -0.41 -7.03
CA GLU A 79 -18.01 -0.31 -8.29
C GLU A 79 -18.69 -1.65 -8.65
N LEU A 80 -17.98 -2.78 -8.50
CA LEU A 80 -18.55 -4.11 -8.74
C LEU A 80 -19.73 -4.41 -7.81
N ASP A 81 -19.64 -4.04 -6.52
CA ASP A 81 -20.73 -4.24 -5.56
C ASP A 81 -21.98 -3.42 -5.93
N LEU A 82 -21.81 -2.20 -6.42
CA LEU A 82 -22.91 -1.37 -6.94
C LEU A 82 -23.58 -2.04 -8.14
N MET A 83 -22.80 -2.48 -9.13
CA MET A 83 -23.32 -3.15 -10.32
C MET A 83 -24.07 -4.45 -9.98
N VAL A 84 -23.55 -5.24 -9.03
CA VAL A 84 -24.22 -6.46 -8.56
C VAL A 84 -25.53 -6.12 -7.85
N GLY A 85 -25.55 -5.06 -7.04
CA GLY A 85 -26.77 -4.57 -6.39
C GLY A 85 -27.85 -4.13 -7.39
N GLU A 86 -27.47 -3.39 -8.42
CA GLU A 86 -28.38 -2.98 -9.50
C GLU A 86 -28.90 -4.19 -10.29
N ALA A 87 -28.02 -5.12 -10.65
CA ALA A 87 -28.40 -6.34 -11.36
C ALA A 87 -29.39 -7.19 -10.53
N ALA A 88 -29.18 -7.30 -9.22
CA ALA A 88 -30.09 -7.99 -8.32
C ALA A 88 -31.47 -7.30 -8.25
N GLN A 89 -31.52 -5.96 -8.24
CA GLN A 89 -32.79 -5.22 -8.29
C GLN A 89 -33.53 -5.41 -9.62
N VAL A 90 -32.81 -5.40 -10.74
CA VAL A 90 -33.39 -5.66 -12.07
C VAL A 90 -33.94 -7.07 -12.17
N ALA A 91 -33.19 -8.07 -11.70
CA ALA A 91 -33.65 -9.46 -11.65
C ALA A 91 -34.92 -9.61 -10.80
N ALA A 92 -34.96 -8.98 -9.62
CA ALA A 92 -36.14 -9.00 -8.75
C ALA A 92 -37.37 -8.33 -9.40
N ARG A 93 -37.19 -7.25 -10.16
CA ARG A 93 -38.27 -6.62 -10.94
C ARG A 93 -38.77 -7.52 -12.07
N LEU A 94 -37.87 -8.21 -12.76
CA LEU A 94 -38.24 -9.15 -13.82
C LEU A 94 -38.98 -10.38 -13.29
N GLU A 95 -38.65 -10.87 -12.09
CA GLU A 95 -39.39 -11.97 -11.45
C GLU A 95 -40.82 -11.59 -11.04
N GLN A 96 -41.08 -10.32 -10.73
CA GLN A 96 -42.43 -9.80 -10.46
C GLN A 96 -43.26 -9.66 -11.75
N VAL A 97 -42.61 -9.57 -12.90
CA VAL A 97 -43.23 -9.57 -14.23
C VAL A 97 -43.17 -10.99 -14.80
N LYS A 98 -43.78 -11.96 -14.10
CA LYS A 98 -44.22 -13.20 -14.77
C LYS A 98 -45.54 -12.91 -15.51
N PRO A 99 -45.77 -13.52 -16.70
CA PRO A 99 -46.99 -13.32 -17.48
C PRO A 99 -48.25 -13.72 -16.72
#